data_AF-A0A661L094-F1
#
_entry.id   AF-A0A661L094-F1
#
_cell.length_a   1.000
_cell.length_b   1.000
_cell.length_c   1.000
_cell.angle_alpha   90.00
_cell.angle_beta   90.00
_cell.angle_gamma   90.00
#
_symmetry.space_group_name_H-M   'P 1'
#
loop_
_entity.id
_entity.type
_entity.pdbx_description
1 polymer ?
#
loop_
_entity_poly.entity_id
_entity_poly.type
_entity_poly.pdbx_seq_one_letter_code
_entity_poly.pdbx_strand_id
1 'polypeptide(L)'
;MVAQSQPNFEASHSRFEEPVLRDKHSAFVKDLYSLSGNKILVWILDHKNPQELVHGLPYEDFFWLFKKIGEDDCLPLLKLASVDQWEYLLDLEIWKKDRLNVAHTSLWMKRLQQADCKRLARWLLSEGKALAYYYFFKSIQVEKKNEDEDYDLPEGFFRLDGGFQIKAIYPEHQETIENILRMMASEDFDRCQTLLLGIGNFLPAEVEEEMYRLRNVRLAEHGFLPFEEALSIYAPLDPEDLAIEKKPELPNILLDDESRAMVPVLPFYHAEVKNMLTDAASRIMDPLFLDRIRLEFAGLCNHILSADGILVDDIEILSKTCRKAAGYLNLALERLCGNSISSARDLLRSHPLVSIF
;
A
#
# COMPACT_ATOMS: atom_id res chain seq x y z
N MET A 1 -76.15 5.17 25.46
CA MET A 1 -75.81 3.83 25.97
C MET A 1 -74.51 3.40 25.33
N VAL A 2 -73.46 3.38 26.16
CA VAL A 2 -72.22 2.59 26.12
C VAL A 2 -71.92 1.74 24.86
N ALA A 3 -70.78 2.00 24.23
CA ALA A 3 -69.87 0.99 23.64
C ALA A 3 -68.50 1.66 23.39
N GLN A 4 -67.60 1.60 24.38
CA GLN A 4 -66.40 0.75 24.38
C GLN A 4 -65.30 1.21 23.41
N SER A 5 -64.41 2.03 23.97
CA SER A 5 -63.05 2.29 23.50
C SER A 5 -62.13 1.12 23.85
N GLN A 6 -61.56 0.46 22.84
CA GLN A 6 -60.35 -0.35 22.96
C GLN A 6 -59.16 0.48 22.41
N PRO A 7 -58.01 0.54 23.10
CA PRO A 7 -56.83 1.20 22.58
C PRO A 7 -56.13 0.30 21.56
N ASN A 8 -55.87 0.84 20.38
CA ASN A 8 -55.05 0.18 19.37
C ASN A 8 -53.60 0.18 19.90
N PHE A 9 -53.04 -1.01 20.08
CA PHE A 9 -51.62 -1.21 20.39
C PHE A 9 -50.80 -0.83 19.15
N GLU A 10 -50.31 0.42 19.07
CA GLU A 10 -49.16 0.71 18.22
C GLU A 10 -47.91 0.21 18.94
N ALA A 11 -47.47 -0.98 18.54
CA ALA A 11 -46.15 -1.47 18.86
C ALA A 11 -45.12 -0.47 18.29
N SER A 12 -44.42 0.22 19.18
CA SER A 12 -43.22 0.96 18.88
C SER A 12 -42.15 -0.02 18.37
N HIS A 13 -42.09 -0.22 17.05
CA HIS A 13 -40.93 -0.83 16.43
C HIS A 13 -39.78 0.17 16.52
N SER A 14 -38.93 0.00 17.53
CA SER A 14 -37.57 0.54 17.52
C SER A 14 -36.90 0.04 16.23
N ARG A 15 -36.63 0.95 15.29
CA ARG A 15 -35.66 0.70 14.23
C ARG A 15 -34.33 0.44 14.92
N PHE A 16 -33.95 -0.82 15.02
CA PHE A 16 -32.54 -1.17 15.10
C PHE A 16 -31.94 -0.71 13.78
N GLU A 17 -31.27 0.44 13.81
CA GLU A 17 -30.45 0.89 12.68
C GLU A 17 -29.39 -0.20 12.44
N GLU A 18 -29.38 -0.76 11.23
CA GLU A 18 -28.30 -1.65 10.81
C GLU A 18 -26.98 -0.86 10.91
N PRO A 19 -25.91 -1.44 11.49
CA PRO A 19 -24.65 -0.73 11.61
C PRO A 19 -24.13 -0.36 10.22
N VAL A 20 -23.78 0.92 10.07
CA VAL A 20 -23.18 1.51 8.86
C VAL A 20 -22.04 0.59 8.39
N LEU A 21 -21.99 0.25 7.09
CA LEU A 21 -21.02 -0.68 6.47
C LEU A 21 -19.57 -0.49 6.96
N ARG A 22 -19.22 0.74 7.35
CA ARG A 22 -17.97 1.20 7.95
C ARG A 22 -17.57 0.55 9.28
N ASP A 23 -18.50 0.36 10.23
CA ASP A 23 -18.17 -0.29 11.51
C ASP A 23 -17.86 -1.77 11.31
N LYS A 24 -18.46 -2.38 10.27
CA LYS A 24 -18.13 -3.73 9.85
C LYS A 24 -16.74 -3.80 9.23
N HIS A 25 -16.36 -2.88 8.32
CA HIS A 25 -15.03 -2.89 7.69
C HIS A 25 -13.90 -2.66 8.71
N SER A 26 -14.04 -1.67 9.61
CA SER A 26 -13.01 -1.39 10.61
C SER A 26 -12.87 -2.49 11.65
N ALA A 27 -13.97 -3.08 12.12
CA ALA A 27 -13.93 -4.25 13.00
C ALA A 27 -13.33 -5.46 12.25
N PHE A 28 -13.74 -5.66 11.00
CA PHE A 28 -13.26 -6.72 10.12
C PHE A 28 -11.74 -6.70 9.96
N VAL A 29 -11.15 -5.57 9.54
CA VAL A 29 -9.71 -5.46 9.32
C VAL A 29 -8.93 -5.71 10.62
N LYS A 30 -9.44 -5.23 11.76
CA LYS A 30 -8.83 -5.47 13.08
C LYS A 30 -8.92 -6.94 13.50
N ASP A 31 -10.09 -7.56 13.33
CA ASP A 31 -10.31 -8.96 13.66
C ASP A 31 -9.43 -9.86 12.80
N LEU A 32 -9.37 -9.59 11.49
CA LEU A 32 -8.49 -10.28 10.56
C LEU A 32 -7.03 -10.14 11.03
N TYR A 33 -6.59 -8.91 11.28
CA TYR A 33 -5.22 -8.68 11.71
C TYR A 33 -4.93 -9.28 13.09
N SER A 34 -5.90 -9.51 13.98
CA SER A 34 -5.62 -10.17 15.26
C SER A 34 -5.11 -11.63 15.12
N LEU A 35 -5.33 -12.25 13.96
CA LEU A 35 -4.96 -13.62 13.66
C LEU A 35 -3.45 -13.75 13.34
N SER A 36 -2.93 -14.98 13.28
CA SER A 36 -1.60 -15.25 12.72
C SER A 36 -1.64 -15.19 11.18
N GLY A 37 -0.49 -14.96 10.52
CA GLY A 37 -0.41 -14.88 9.05
C GLY A 37 -1.11 -16.03 8.32
N ASN A 38 -0.85 -17.29 8.71
CA ASN A 38 -1.53 -18.45 8.13
C ASN A 38 -3.05 -18.44 8.32
N LYS A 39 -3.54 -17.97 9.48
CA LYS A 39 -4.97 -17.89 9.75
C LYS A 39 -5.63 -16.75 8.96
N ILE A 40 -4.92 -15.64 8.73
CA ILE A 40 -5.36 -14.55 7.86
C ILE A 40 -5.59 -15.09 6.45
N LEU A 41 -4.61 -15.81 5.89
CA LEU A 41 -4.72 -16.37 4.55
C LEU A 41 -5.89 -17.33 4.43
N VAL A 42 -6.03 -18.29 5.35
CA VAL A 42 -7.17 -19.23 5.35
C VAL A 42 -8.49 -18.47 5.39
N TRP A 43 -8.60 -17.48 6.26
CA TRP A 43 -9.82 -16.67 6.38
C TRP A 43 -10.15 -15.93 5.09
N ILE A 44 -9.16 -15.28 4.46
CA ILE A 44 -9.35 -14.56 3.19
C ILE A 44 -9.81 -15.53 2.10
N LEU A 45 -9.17 -16.70 1.99
CA LEU A 45 -9.45 -17.70 0.96
C LEU A 45 -10.83 -18.35 1.14
N ASP A 46 -11.31 -18.50 2.38
CA ASP A 46 -12.64 -19.03 2.70
C ASP A 46 -13.77 -18.00 2.50
N HIS A 47 -13.44 -16.73 2.25
CA HIS A 47 -14.43 -15.70 1.99
C HIS A 47 -15.19 -15.98 0.68
N LYS A 48 -16.48 -15.61 0.62
CA LYS A 48 -17.34 -15.86 -0.56
C LYS A 48 -16.77 -15.24 -1.84
N ASN A 49 -16.24 -14.02 -1.72
CA ASN A 49 -15.60 -13.27 -2.79
C ASN A 49 -14.21 -12.82 -2.30
N PRO A 50 -13.17 -13.65 -2.40
CA PRO A 50 -11.86 -13.35 -1.81
C PRO A 50 -11.13 -12.23 -2.56
N GLN A 51 -11.32 -12.14 -3.88
CA GLN A 51 -10.69 -11.11 -4.70
C GLN A 51 -11.27 -9.72 -4.47
N GLU A 52 -12.62 -9.61 -4.47
CA GLU A 52 -13.32 -8.35 -4.18
C GLU A 52 -12.97 -7.83 -2.78
N LEU A 53 -12.88 -8.74 -1.82
CA LEU A 53 -12.43 -8.43 -0.47
C LEU A 53 -11.02 -7.82 -0.45
N VAL A 54 -10.04 -8.48 -1.09
CA VAL A 54 -8.66 -7.99 -1.12
C VAL A 54 -8.56 -6.66 -1.86
N HIS A 55 -9.24 -6.51 -3.00
CA HIS A 55 -9.26 -5.27 -3.76
C HIS A 55 -9.88 -4.10 -3.00
N GLY A 56 -10.83 -4.37 -2.10
CA GLY A 56 -11.46 -3.34 -1.26
C GLY A 56 -10.62 -2.89 -0.06
N LEU A 57 -9.44 -3.48 0.15
CA LEU A 57 -8.55 -3.06 1.23
C LEU A 57 -7.80 -1.77 0.87
N PRO A 58 -7.69 -0.81 1.81
CA PRO A 58 -6.73 0.28 1.72
C PRO A 58 -5.32 -0.24 1.43
N TYR A 59 -4.54 0.49 0.63
CA TYR A 59 -3.20 0.05 0.23
C TYR A 59 -2.26 -0.15 1.42
N GLU A 60 -2.36 0.72 2.43
CA GLU A 60 -1.62 0.59 3.68
C GLU A 60 -2.02 -0.68 4.41
N ASP A 61 -3.32 -0.93 4.59
CA ASP A 61 -3.81 -2.12 5.29
C ASP A 61 -3.43 -3.41 4.54
N PHE A 62 -3.48 -3.40 3.21
CA PHE A 62 -2.98 -4.48 2.37
C PHE A 62 -1.48 -4.73 2.61
N PHE A 63 -0.66 -3.68 2.64
CA PHE A 63 0.78 -3.77 2.90
C PHE A 63 1.08 -4.33 4.30
N TRP A 64 0.32 -3.90 5.31
CA TRP A 64 0.39 -4.44 6.67
C TRP A 64 0.06 -5.94 6.72
N LEU A 65 -1.01 -6.37 6.03
CA LEU A 65 -1.36 -7.79 5.95
C LEU A 65 -0.28 -8.60 5.22
N PHE A 66 0.27 -8.05 4.14
CA PHE A 66 1.40 -8.65 3.43
C PHE A 66 2.59 -8.88 4.37
N LYS A 67 3.05 -7.85 5.08
CA LYS A 67 4.16 -7.96 6.04
C LYS A 67 3.86 -8.92 7.18
N LYS A 68 2.57 -9.05 7.56
CA LYS A 68 2.14 -9.96 8.62
C LYS A 68 2.15 -11.42 8.20
N ILE A 69 1.73 -11.68 6.97
CA ILE A 69 1.75 -13.01 6.37
C ILE A 69 3.20 -13.45 6.13
N GLY A 70 4.05 -12.51 5.73
CA GLY A 70 5.45 -12.76 5.44
C GLY A 70 5.66 -13.06 3.95
N GLU A 71 6.85 -12.74 3.46
CA GLU A 71 7.14 -12.76 2.02
C GLU A 71 7.15 -14.16 1.40
N ASP A 72 7.37 -15.19 2.21
CA ASP A 72 7.44 -16.58 1.77
C ASP A 72 6.04 -17.19 1.54
N ASP A 73 5.06 -16.76 2.32
CA ASP A 73 3.69 -17.29 2.31
C ASP A 73 2.69 -16.38 1.57
N CYS A 74 3.14 -15.23 1.05
CA CYS A 74 2.28 -14.19 0.49
C CYS A 74 1.65 -14.51 -0.87
N LEU A 75 2.09 -15.56 -1.58
CA LEU A 75 1.66 -15.83 -2.97
C LEU A 75 0.13 -15.88 -3.15
N PRO A 76 -0.67 -16.52 -2.27
CA PRO A 76 -2.13 -16.49 -2.41
C PRO A 76 -2.71 -15.09 -2.28
N LEU A 77 -2.15 -14.24 -1.40
CA LEU A 77 -2.57 -12.85 -1.26
C LEU A 77 -2.20 -12.05 -2.52
N LEU A 78 -0.98 -12.20 -3.04
CA LEU A 78 -0.54 -11.52 -4.27
C LEU A 78 -1.40 -11.91 -5.47
N LYS A 79 -1.84 -13.17 -5.55
CA LYS A 79 -2.74 -13.63 -6.62
C LYS A 79 -4.11 -12.95 -6.57
N LEU A 80 -4.61 -12.65 -5.38
CA LEU A 80 -5.89 -11.94 -5.18
C LEU A 80 -5.78 -10.42 -5.33
N ALA A 81 -4.58 -9.85 -5.15
CA ALA A 81 -4.37 -8.41 -5.19
C ALA A 81 -4.67 -7.78 -6.57
N SER A 82 -5.03 -6.50 -6.57
CA SER A 82 -5.17 -5.71 -7.79
C SER A 82 -3.79 -5.32 -8.36
N VAL A 83 -3.77 -4.79 -9.59
CA VAL A 83 -2.53 -4.24 -10.19
C VAL A 83 -2.05 -3.02 -9.43
N ASP A 84 -2.95 -2.14 -8.98
CA ASP A 84 -2.59 -0.95 -8.20
C ASP A 84 -1.99 -1.34 -6.84
N GLN A 85 -2.50 -2.41 -6.21
CA GLN A 85 -1.90 -2.96 -4.99
C GLN A 85 -0.52 -3.56 -5.24
N TRP A 86 -0.28 -4.18 -6.41
CA TRP A 86 1.07 -4.59 -6.81
C TRP A 86 1.99 -3.39 -7.01
N GLU A 87 1.53 -2.32 -7.66
CA GLU A 87 2.34 -1.12 -7.89
C GLU A 87 2.73 -0.46 -6.57
N TYR A 88 1.77 -0.26 -5.66
CA TYR A 88 2.03 0.28 -4.33
C TYR A 88 3.05 -0.56 -3.54
N LEU A 89 2.91 -1.89 -3.60
CA LEU A 89 3.84 -2.82 -2.97
C LEU A 89 5.25 -2.70 -3.57
N LEU A 90 5.38 -2.67 -4.89
CA LEU A 90 6.67 -2.52 -5.55
C LEU A 90 7.31 -1.16 -5.23
N ASP A 91 6.55 -0.08 -5.21
CA ASP A 91 7.02 1.27 -4.86
C ASP A 91 7.67 1.32 -3.47
N LEU A 92 7.20 0.52 -2.52
CA LEU A 92 7.80 0.41 -1.19
C LEU A 92 9.00 -0.54 -1.14
N GLU A 93 8.97 -1.62 -1.92
CA GLU A 93 9.86 -2.76 -1.70
C GLU A 93 11.12 -2.77 -2.58
N ILE A 94 11.03 -2.38 -3.86
CA ILE A 94 12.15 -2.61 -4.81
C ILE A 94 13.20 -1.50 -4.82
N TRP A 95 13.03 -0.47 -4.00
CA TRP A 95 13.87 0.73 -4.00
C TRP A 95 14.85 0.75 -2.83
N LYS A 96 16.07 1.21 -3.10
CA LYS A 96 17.05 1.59 -2.09
C LYS A 96 17.32 3.07 -2.24
N LYS A 97 16.63 3.89 -1.44
CA LYS A 97 16.56 5.35 -1.59
C LYS A 97 16.01 5.70 -2.97
N ASP A 98 16.83 6.30 -3.83
CA ASP A 98 16.53 6.79 -5.16
C ASP A 98 16.90 5.81 -6.28
N ARG A 99 17.41 4.61 -5.93
CA ARG A 99 17.87 3.61 -6.89
C ARG A 99 17.08 2.32 -6.82
N LEU A 100 16.82 1.70 -7.95
CA LEU A 100 16.24 0.37 -8.01
C LEU A 100 17.24 -0.69 -7.55
N ASN A 101 16.80 -1.57 -6.67
CA ASN A 101 17.58 -2.73 -6.25
C ASN A 101 17.24 -3.92 -7.17
N VAL A 102 18.09 -4.15 -8.18
CA VAL A 102 17.87 -5.22 -9.17
C VAL A 102 17.75 -6.61 -8.53
N ALA A 103 18.56 -6.91 -7.52
CA ALA A 103 18.50 -8.20 -6.83
C ALA A 103 17.16 -8.40 -6.12
N HIS A 104 16.68 -7.37 -5.41
CA HIS A 104 15.37 -7.43 -4.77
C HIS A 104 14.23 -7.44 -5.79
N THR A 105 14.38 -6.69 -6.89
CA THR A 105 13.43 -6.69 -8.01
C THR A 105 13.29 -8.10 -8.61
N SER A 106 14.37 -8.86 -8.77
CA SER A 106 14.29 -10.26 -9.23
C SER A 106 13.48 -11.16 -8.30
N LEU A 107 13.61 -10.98 -6.98
CA LEU A 107 12.80 -11.72 -6.00
C LEU A 107 11.32 -11.39 -6.16
N TRP A 108 11.00 -10.12 -6.38
CA TRP A 108 9.63 -9.66 -6.66
C TRP A 108 9.08 -10.17 -7.99
N MET A 109 9.88 -10.14 -9.07
CA MET A 109 9.49 -10.71 -10.36
C MET A 109 9.16 -12.19 -10.22
N LYS A 110 9.94 -12.95 -9.44
CA LYS A 110 9.64 -14.35 -9.13
C LYS A 110 8.32 -14.51 -8.38
N ARG A 111 8.07 -13.74 -7.33
CA ARG A 111 6.82 -13.81 -6.54
C ARG A 111 5.59 -13.49 -7.40
N LEU A 112 5.64 -12.42 -8.18
CA LEU A 112 4.55 -12.01 -9.06
C LEU A 112 4.33 -13.03 -10.19
N GLN A 113 5.41 -13.60 -10.74
CA GLN A 113 5.36 -14.66 -11.75
C GLN A 113 4.68 -15.92 -11.20
N GLN A 114 5.00 -16.31 -9.97
CA GLN A 114 4.39 -17.47 -9.31
C GLN A 114 2.93 -17.22 -8.91
N ALA A 115 2.59 -15.99 -8.52
CA ALA A 115 1.22 -15.61 -8.18
C ALA A 115 0.30 -15.60 -9.41
N ASP A 116 0.70 -14.88 -10.48
CA ASP A 116 0.00 -14.83 -11.76
C ASP A 116 0.92 -14.33 -12.89
N CYS A 117 1.61 -15.25 -13.56
CA CYS A 117 2.53 -14.93 -14.67
C CYS A 117 1.84 -14.21 -15.84
N LYS A 118 0.59 -14.58 -16.16
CA LYS A 118 -0.15 -13.99 -17.29
C LYS A 118 -0.52 -12.54 -16.99
N ARG A 119 -0.96 -12.25 -15.77
CA ARG A 119 -1.23 -10.87 -15.33
C ARG A 119 0.05 -10.05 -15.26
N LEU A 120 1.13 -10.62 -14.73
CA LEU A 120 2.45 -9.96 -14.71
C LEU A 120 2.91 -9.60 -16.13
N ALA A 121 2.83 -10.54 -17.07
CA ALA A 121 3.23 -10.29 -18.46
C ALA A 121 2.43 -9.15 -19.10
N ARG A 122 1.10 -9.14 -18.94
CA ARG A 122 0.25 -8.04 -19.42
C ARG A 122 0.64 -6.70 -18.84
N TRP A 123 0.88 -6.65 -17.54
CA TRP A 123 1.30 -5.43 -16.85
C TRP A 123 2.67 -4.94 -17.34
N LEU A 124 3.67 -5.82 -17.45
CA LEU A 124 5.01 -5.49 -17.98
C LEU A 124 4.99 -5.02 -19.45
N LEU A 125 3.97 -5.41 -20.22
CA LEU A 125 3.75 -4.96 -21.60
C LEU A 125 2.93 -3.65 -21.71
N SER A 126 2.46 -3.11 -20.59
CA SER A 126 1.61 -1.92 -20.51
C SER A 126 2.10 -0.96 -19.41
N GLU A 127 1.42 -0.86 -18.26
CA GLU A 127 1.76 0.10 -17.20
C GLU A 127 3.18 -0.12 -16.64
N GLY A 128 3.58 -1.39 -16.47
CA GLY A 128 4.89 -1.80 -15.97
C GLY A 128 6.02 -1.77 -17.01
N LYS A 129 5.81 -1.18 -18.19
CA LYS A 129 6.78 -1.19 -19.30
C LYS A 129 8.13 -0.61 -18.91
N ALA A 130 8.19 0.52 -18.20
CA ALA A 130 9.45 1.13 -17.79
C ALA A 130 10.28 0.18 -16.90
N LEU A 131 9.62 -0.49 -15.94
CA LEU A 131 10.26 -1.49 -15.08
C LEU A 131 10.71 -2.70 -15.89
N ALA A 132 9.92 -3.16 -16.86
CA ALA A 132 10.30 -4.27 -17.74
C ALA A 132 11.59 -3.97 -18.51
N TYR A 133 11.67 -2.80 -19.16
CA TYR A 133 12.89 -2.38 -19.87
C TYR A 133 14.09 -2.30 -18.92
N TYR A 134 13.94 -1.64 -17.77
CA TYR A 134 15.02 -1.48 -16.80
C TYR A 134 15.50 -2.85 -16.27
N TYR A 135 14.56 -3.69 -15.84
CA TYR A 135 14.85 -5.01 -15.29
C TYR A 135 15.55 -5.90 -16.30
N PHE A 136 14.98 -6.08 -17.50
CA PHE A 136 15.59 -6.94 -18.51
C PHE A 136 16.93 -6.38 -18.99
N PHE A 137 17.07 -5.06 -19.18
CA PHE A 137 18.38 -4.46 -19.49
C PHE A 137 19.47 -4.81 -18.45
N LYS A 138 19.10 -4.88 -17.16
CA LYS A 138 20.03 -5.22 -16.07
C LYS A 138 20.16 -6.71 -15.80
N SER A 139 19.32 -7.56 -16.40
CA SER A 139 19.20 -8.97 -15.99
C SER A 139 19.38 -9.98 -17.13
N ILE A 140 19.37 -9.57 -18.39
CA ILE A 140 19.55 -10.49 -19.53
C ILE A 140 20.60 -10.02 -20.53
N GLN A 141 21.23 -10.98 -21.18
CA GLN A 141 21.90 -10.84 -22.46
C GLN A 141 20.96 -11.31 -23.56
N VAL A 142 20.80 -10.52 -24.61
CA VAL A 142 19.94 -10.83 -25.76
C VAL A 142 20.78 -10.80 -27.04
N GLU A 143 20.67 -11.87 -27.84
CA GLU A 143 21.23 -11.96 -29.17
C GLU A 143 20.11 -12.25 -30.18
N LYS A 144 20.10 -11.51 -31.30
CA LYS A 144 19.20 -11.79 -32.42
C LYS A 144 19.99 -12.48 -33.53
N LYS A 145 19.57 -13.69 -33.90
CA LYS A 145 20.10 -14.43 -35.06
C LYS A 145 19.08 -14.40 -36.20
N ASN A 146 19.54 -14.62 -37.43
CA ASN A 146 18.64 -14.84 -38.55
C ASN A 146 17.97 -16.22 -38.39
N GLU A 147 16.69 -16.33 -38.72
CA GLU A 147 15.94 -17.60 -38.60
C GLU A 147 16.43 -18.67 -39.57
N ASP A 148 17.08 -18.27 -40.67
CA ASP A 148 17.60 -19.15 -41.72
C ASP A 148 18.97 -19.77 -41.39
N GLU A 149 19.58 -19.39 -40.27
CA GLU A 149 20.92 -19.86 -39.85
C GLU A 149 20.81 -20.83 -38.66
N ASP A 150 21.19 -22.08 -38.90
CA ASP A 150 21.14 -23.17 -37.90
C ASP A 150 22.34 -23.03 -36.94
N TYR A 151 22.25 -22.07 -36.01
CA TYR A 151 23.26 -21.86 -34.98
C TYR A 151 23.01 -22.76 -33.77
N ASP A 152 24.04 -23.47 -33.32
CA ASP A 152 24.04 -24.13 -32.02
C ASP A 152 23.71 -23.11 -30.92
N LEU A 153 22.78 -23.48 -30.04
CA LEU A 153 22.40 -22.64 -28.91
C LEU A 153 23.54 -22.63 -27.89
N PRO A 154 24.16 -21.47 -27.59
CA PRO A 154 25.25 -21.42 -26.63
C PRO A 154 24.81 -21.83 -25.23
N GLU A 155 25.74 -22.33 -24.41
CA GLU A 155 25.42 -22.83 -23.07
C GLU A 155 24.78 -21.75 -22.17
N GLY A 156 23.64 -22.10 -21.58
CA GLY A 156 22.86 -21.22 -20.71
C GLY A 156 21.94 -20.25 -21.44
N PHE A 157 21.87 -20.27 -22.77
CA PHE A 157 20.85 -19.54 -23.51
C PHE A 157 19.58 -20.38 -23.67
N PHE A 158 18.43 -19.71 -23.72
CA PHE A 158 17.17 -20.28 -24.20
C PHE A 158 16.72 -19.56 -25.47
N ARG A 159 15.93 -20.25 -26.30
CA ARG A 159 15.35 -19.68 -27.52
C ARG A 159 13.96 -19.12 -27.25
N LEU A 160 13.70 -17.94 -27.79
CA LEU A 160 12.39 -17.31 -27.91
C LEU A 160 12.10 -17.05 -29.40
N ASP A 161 10.83 -17.12 -29.79
CA ASP A 161 10.40 -16.94 -31.19
C ASP A 161 10.91 -15.63 -31.79
N GLY A 162 11.15 -15.58 -33.11
CA GLY A 162 11.72 -14.41 -33.78
C GLY A 162 13.26 -14.36 -33.81
N GLY A 163 13.93 -15.50 -33.61
CA GLY A 163 15.38 -15.63 -33.66
C GLY A 163 16.11 -15.11 -32.42
N PHE A 164 15.42 -14.93 -31.29
CA PHE A 164 16.04 -14.45 -30.05
C PHE A 164 16.68 -15.60 -29.27
N GLN A 165 17.95 -15.41 -28.91
CA GLN A 165 18.67 -16.22 -27.94
C GLN A 165 18.92 -15.36 -26.70
N ILE A 166 18.43 -15.81 -25.55
CA ILE A 166 18.45 -15.02 -24.31
C ILE A 166 19.11 -15.81 -23.19
N LYS A 167 19.93 -15.13 -22.39
CA LYS A 167 20.57 -15.69 -21.19
C LYS A 167 20.42 -14.72 -20.03
N ALA A 168 19.98 -15.20 -18.87
CA ALA A 168 20.03 -14.41 -17.66
C ALA A 168 21.49 -14.17 -17.24
N ILE A 169 21.78 -12.94 -16.82
CA ILE A 169 23.09 -12.58 -16.27
C ILE A 169 23.40 -13.39 -15.00
N TYR A 170 22.36 -13.63 -14.19
CA TYR A 170 22.41 -14.42 -12.97
C TYR A 170 21.65 -15.75 -13.18
N PRO A 171 22.34 -16.90 -13.22
CA PRO A 171 21.72 -18.20 -13.55
C PRO A 171 20.53 -18.59 -12.66
N GLU A 172 20.53 -18.19 -11.40
CA GLU A 172 19.44 -18.43 -10.45
C GLU A 172 18.11 -17.76 -10.84
N HIS A 173 18.14 -16.79 -11.75
CA HIS A 173 16.97 -16.09 -12.26
C HIS A 173 16.52 -16.58 -13.65
N GLN A 174 17.28 -17.49 -14.27
CA GLN A 174 17.04 -17.97 -15.64
C GLN A 174 15.61 -18.46 -15.83
N GLU A 175 15.14 -19.39 -14.99
CA GLU A 175 13.81 -19.99 -15.11
C GLU A 175 12.70 -18.94 -14.96
N THR A 176 12.85 -18.02 -14.01
CA THR A 176 11.86 -16.94 -13.78
C THR A 176 11.78 -16.01 -14.99
N ILE A 177 12.93 -15.55 -15.49
CA ILE A 177 13.03 -14.66 -16.65
C ILE A 177 12.47 -15.34 -17.90
N GLU A 178 12.84 -16.59 -18.15
CA GLU A 178 12.35 -17.36 -19.29
C GLU A 178 10.82 -17.50 -19.24
N ASN A 179 10.25 -17.86 -18.09
CA ASN A 179 8.81 -18.00 -17.92
C ASN A 179 8.08 -16.67 -18.18
N ILE A 180 8.61 -15.55 -17.69
CA ILE A 180 8.02 -14.22 -17.92
C ILE A 180 8.09 -13.85 -19.40
N LEU A 181 9.24 -13.99 -20.05
CA LEU A 181 9.42 -13.61 -21.46
C LEU A 181 8.59 -14.48 -22.41
N ARG A 182 8.50 -15.79 -22.15
CA ARG A 182 7.60 -16.69 -22.89
C ARG A 182 6.14 -16.28 -22.73
N MET A 183 5.73 -15.92 -21.51
CA MET A 183 4.36 -15.45 -21.27
C MET A 183 4.11 -14.10 -21.96
N MET A 184 5.05 -13.15 -21.92
CA MET A 184 4.96 -11.88 -22.63
C MET A 184 4.82 -12.09 -24.15
N ALA A 185 5.64 -12.95 -24.74
CA ALA A 185 5.54 -13.30 -26.15
C ALA A 185 4.18 -13.94 -26.50
N SER A 186 3.62 -14.75 -25.61
CA SER A 186 2.30 -15.37 -25.80
C SER A 186 1.13 -14.37 -25.69
N GLU A 187 1.27 -13.31 -24.89
CA GLU A 187 0.22 -12.30 -24.71
C GLU A 187 0.27 -11.21 -25.80
N ASP A 188 1.47 -10.74 -26.16
CA ASP A 188 1.69 -9.78 -27.24
C ASP A 188 3.12 -9.90 -27.77
N PHE A 189 3.28 -10.72 -28.82
CA PHE A 189 4.59 -10.99 -29.43
C PHE A 189 5.26 -9.71 -29.96
N ASP A 190 4.51 -8.83 -30.62
CA ASP A 190 5.06 -7.62 -31.25
C ASP A 190 5.60 -6.64 -30.19
N ARG A 191 4.88 -6.47 -29.07
CA ARG A 191 5.38 -5.66 -27.95
C ARG A 191 6.56 -6.30 -27.26
N CYS A 192 6.55 -7.62 -27.06
CA CYS A 192 7.68 -8.34 -26.48
C CYS A 192 8.93 -8.21 -27.35
N GLN A 193 8.79 -8.40 -28.66
CA GLN A 193 9.86 -8.20 -29.65
C GLN A 193 10.38 -6.76 -29.62
N THR A 194 9.49 -5.77 -29.59
CA THR A 194 9.86 -4.34 -29.51
C THR A 194 10.67 -4.04 -28.24
N LEU A 195 10.31 -4.66 -27.11
CA LEU A 195 11.05 -4.55 -25.87
C LEU A 195 12.46 -5.15 -26.03
N LEU A 196 12.57 -6.40 -26.48
CA LEU A 196 13.85 -7.11 -26.62
C LEU A 196 14.82 -6.41 -27.57
N LEU A 197 14.32 -5.90 -28.71
CA LEU A 197 15.12 -5.10 -29.65
C LEU A 197 15.56 -3.76 -29.04
N GLY A 198 14.72 -3.15 -28.20
CA GLY A 198 14.97 -1.85 -27.60
C GLY A 198 16.00 -1.89 -26.45
N ILE A 199 16.22 -3.05 -25.82
CA ILE A 199 17.18 -3.20 -24.71
C ILE A 199 18.59 -2.70 -25.10
N GLY A 200 19.06 -2.97 -26.32
CA GLY A 200 20.42 -2.61 -26.75
C GLY A 200 20.72 -1.11 -26.82
N ASN A 201 19.69 -0.27 -26.98
CA ASN A 201 19.80 1.20 -27.04
C ASN A 201 19.20 1.88 -25.79
N PHE A 202 18.92 1.11 -24.75
CA PHE A 202 18.25 1.60 -23.55
C PHE A 202 19.16 2.51 -22.73
N LEU A 203 18.62 3.67 -22.30
CA LEU A 203 19.28 4.61 -21.40
C LEU A 203 18.76 4.38 -19.97
N PRO A 204 19.42 3.54 -19.15
CA PRO A 204 18.87 3.11 -17.87
C PRO A 204 18.74 4.24 -16.85
N ALA A 205 19.60 5.25 -16.89
CA ALA A 205 19.60 6.33 -15.91
C ALA A 205 18.36 7.22 -16.04
N GLU A 206 18.01 7.64 -17.26
CA GLU A 206 16.84 8.50 -17.51
C GLU A 206 15.53 7.80 -17.12
N VAL A 207 15.42 6.51 -17.45
CA VAL A 207 14.23 5.73 -17.14
C VAL A 207 14.10 5.46 -15.64
N GLU A 208 15.22 5.22 -14.94
CA GLU A 208 15.22 5.06 -13.48
C GLU A 208 14.82 6.35 -12.76
N GLU A 209 15.32 7.50 -13.21
CA GLU A 209 14.96 8.81 -12.66
C GLU A 209 13.47 9.11 -12.85
N GLU A 210 12.92 8.86 -14.04
CA GLU A 210 11.50 9.06 -14.29
C GLU A 210 10.62 8.10 -13.47
N MET A 211 11.02 6.82 -13.35
CA MET A 211 10.32 5.88 -12.46
C MET A 211 10.36 6.34 -10.99
N TYR A 212 11.49 6.85 -10.54
CA TYR A 212 11.63 7.39 -9.18
C TYR A 212 10.71 8.61 -8.97
N ARG A 213 10.63 9.51 -9.96
CA ARG A 213 9.73 10.67 -9.92
C ARG A 213 8.26 10.24 -9.85
N LEU A 214 7.84 9.30 -10.69
CA LEU A 214 6.46 8.79 -10.71
C LEU A 214 6.09 8.07 -9.41
N ARG A 215 7.00 7.25 -8.89
CA ARG A 215 6.88 6.64 -7.56
C ARG A 215 6.64 7.70 -6.48
N ASN A 216 7.43 8.76 -6.45
CA ASN A 216 7.26 9.81 -5.44
C ASN A 216 5.91 10.51 -5.55
N VAL A 217 5.38 10.71 -6.77
CA VAL A 217 4.04 11.26 -6.98
C VAL A 217 2.97 10.34 -6.37
N ARG A 218 3.03 9.03 -6.67
CA ARG A 218 2.07 8.06 -6.12
C ARG A 218 2.16 7.96 -4.60
N LEU A 219 3.37 7.80 -4.07
CA LEU A 219 3.57 7.63 -2.63
C LEU A 219 3.28 8.90 -1.82
N ALA A 220 3.36 10.10 -2.43
CA ALA A 220 2.99 11.34 -1.76
C ALA A 220 1.50 11.39 -1.36
N GLU A 221 0.62 10.74 -2.13
CA GLU A 221 -0.82 10.61 -1.78
C GLU A 221 -1.03 9.81 -0.48
N HIS A 222 -0.07 8.95 -0.14
CA HIS A 222 -0.04 8.16 1.09
C HIS A 222 0.75 8.81 2.22
N GLY A 223 1.26 10.04 2.02
CA GLY A 223 2.05 10.77 3.02
C GLY A 223 3.55 10.43 3.05
N PHE A 224 4.05 9.67 2.07
CA PHE A 224 5.50 9.51 1.91
C PHE A 224 6.07 10.72 1.15
N LEU A 225 6.66 11.65 1.88
CA LEU A 225 7.37 12.77 1.29
C LEU A 225 8.81 12.40 0.92
N PRO A 226 9.45 13.12 -0.03
CA PRO A 226 10.89 13.03 -0.25
C PRO A 226 11.66 13.23 1.06
N PHE A 227 12.77 12.54 1.23
CA PHE A 227 13.54 12.52 2.49
C PHE A 227 13.83 13.92 3.06
N GLU A 228 14.26 14.87 2.22
CA GLU A 228 14.60 16.22 2.66
C GLU A 228 13.38 17.01 3.16
N GLU A 229 12.23 16.86 2.51
CA GLU A 229 10.96 17.45 2.96
C GLU A 229 10.48 16.75 4.24
N ALA A 230 10.67 15.43 4.31
CA ALA A 230 10.21 14.61 5.41
C ALA A 230 10.89 14.97 6.75
N LEU A 231 12.16 15.42 6.71
CA LEU A 231 12.88 15.86 7.92
C LEU A 231 12.20 17.00 8.66
N SER A 232 11.37 17.80 7.97
CA SER A 232 10.63 18.91 8.58
C SER A 232 9.66 18.45 9.67
N ILE A 233 9.25 17.17 9.67
CA ILE A 233 8.36 16.62 10.69
C ILE A 233 8.95 16.66 12.11
N TYR A 234 10.27 16.75 12.23
CA TYR A 234 10.96 16.87 13.52
C TYR A 234 11.28 18.30 13.92
N ALA A 235 10.78 19.29 13.18
CA ALA A 235 10.87 20.68 13.59
C ALA A 235 10.17 20.87 14.95
N PRO A 236 10.77 21.61 15.90
CA PRO A 236 10.12 21.85 17.18
C PRO A 236 8.76 22.54 17.03
N LEU A 237 7.74 22.03 17.71
CA LEU A 237 6.41 22.64 17.75
C LEU A 237 6.41 23.93 18.59
N ASP A 238 6.01 25.04 17.98
CA ASP A 238 5.66 26.26 18.70
C ASP A 238 4.16 26.24 19.06
N PRO A 239 3.78 26.23 20.35
CA PRO A 239 2.38 26.26 20.77
C PRO A 239 1.57 27.43 20.20
N GLU A 240 2.22 28.54 19.85
CA GLU A 240 1.56 29.70 19.23
C GLU A 240 1.08 29.43 17.80
N ASP A 241 1.60 28.40 17.13
CA ASP A 241 1.14 27.99 15.80
C ASP A 241 -0.17 27.21 15.82
N LEU A 242 -0.57 26.69 16.98
CA LEU A 242 -1.84 26.00 17.20
C LEU A 242 -2.94 26.91 17.78
N ALA A 243 -2.71 28.21 17.78
CA ALA A 243 -3.70 29.19 18.24
C ALA A 243 -4.97 29.13 17.38
N ILE A 244 -6.13 29.31 18.02
CA ILE A 244 -7.47 29.22 17.40
C ILE A 244 -7.64 30.16 16.19
N GLU A 245 -6.87 31.25 16.13
CA GLU A 245 -6.87 32.25 15.04
C GLU A 245 -6.09 31.80 13.80
N LYS A 246 -5.24 30.76 13.92
CA LYS A 246 -4.44 30.16 12.83
C LYS A 246 -5.00 28.82 12.36
N LYS A 247 -6.32 28.59 12.48
CA LYS A 247 -6.92 27.34 12.01
C LYS A 247 -6.72 27.20 10.49
N PRO A 248 -6.02 26.15 10.02
CA PRO A 248 -5.94 25.90 8.59
C PRO A 248 -7.35 25.59 8.05
N GLU A 249 -7.60 25.95 6.79
CA GLU A 249 -8.77 25.44 6.08
C GLU A 249 -8.62 23.93 5.94
N LEU A 250 -9.33 23.18 6.77
CA LEU A 250 -9.40 21.74 6.64
C LEU A 250 -10.30 21.42 5.44
N PRO A 251 -9.84 20.61 4.47
CA PRO A 251 -10.71 20.19 3.38
C PRO A 251 -11.94 19.48 3.96
N ASN A 252 -13.13 19.92 3.55
CA ASN A 252 -14.37 19.17 3.79
C ASN A 252 -14.36 17.95 2.86
N ILE A 253 -13.72 16.87 3.30
CA ILE A 253 -13.69 15.63 2.54
C ILE A 253 -15.05 14.94 2.73
N LEU A 254 -15.98 15.20 1.82
CA LEU A 254 -17.17 14.38 1.65
C LEU A 254 -16.74 13.12 0.91
N LEU A 255 -16.39 12.08 1.66
CA LEU A 255 -16.12 10.76 1.10
C LEU A 255 -17.46 10.04 0.85
N ASP A 256 -17.65 9.51 -0.35
CA ASP A 256 -18.70 8.53 -0.61
C ASP A 256 -18.38 7.21 0.12
N ASP A 257 -19.34 6.29 0.18
CA ASP A 257 -19.17 5.04 0.94
C ASP A 257 -18.02 4.17 0.41
N GLU A 258 -17.71 4.23 -0.88
CA GLU A 258 -16.57 3.51 -1.49
C GLU A 258 -15.23 4.12 -1.06
N SER A 259 -15.09 5.44 -1.14
CA SER A 259 -13.88 6.15 -0.70
C SER A 259 -13.63 6.00 0.80
N ARG A 260 -14.69 5.85 1.60
CA ARG A 260 -14.59 5.57 3.04
C ARG A 260 -14.11 4.16 3.36
N ALA A 261 -14.39 3.18 2.50
CA ALA A 261 -13.85 1.83 2.66
C ALA A 261 -12.32 1.82 2.52
N MET A 262 -11.77 2.76 1.73
CA MET A 262 -10.34 2.91 1.48
C MET A 262 -9.58 3.69 2.58
N VAL A 263 -10.23 4.00 3.70
CA VAL A 263 -9.55 4.63 4.85
C VAL A 263 -8.78 3.57 5.65
N PRO A 264 -7.45 3.69 5.81
CA PRO A 264 -6.64 2.70 6.51
C PRO A 264 -6.97 2.64 8.00
N VAL A 265 -6.96 1.42 8.56
CA VAL A 265 -7.37 1.15 9.94
C VAL A 265 -6.19 0.69 10.79
N LEU A 266 -5.29 -0.10 10.22
CA LEU A 266 -4.20 -0.75 10.96
C LEU A 266 -3.17 0.20 11.56
N PRO A 267 -2.76 1.30 10.89
CA PRO A 267 -1.81 2.24 11.47
C PRO A 267 -2.29 2.79 12.83
N PHE A 268 -3.52 3.32 12.88
CA PHE A 268 -4.06 3.88 14.13
C PHE A 268 -4.40 2.80 15.16
N TYR A 269 -4.77 1.58 14.73
CA TYR A 269 -4.93 0.44 15.64
C TYR A 269 -3.61 0.13 16.39
N HIS A 270 -2.47 0.22 15.71
CA HIS A 270 -1.14 0.01 16.29
C HIS A 270 -0.56 1.20 17.05
N ALA A 271 -1.33 2.26 17.28
CA ALA A 271 -0.97 3.28 18.26
C ALA A 271 -0.76 2.65 19.66
N GLU A 272 -1.47 1.55 19.98
CA GLU A 272 -1.24 0.59 21.09
C GLU A 272 -0.96 1.15 22.51
N VAL A 273 -1.27 2.41 22.77
CA VAL A 273 -1.11 3.03 24.08
C VAL A 273 -2.45 3.59 24.52
N LYS A 274 -3.00 3.11 25.65
CA LYS A 274 -4.12 3.79 26.31
C LYS A 274 -3.64 5.15 26.79
N ASN A 275 -3.95 6.18 26.03
CA ASN A 275 -3.51 7.53 26.28
C ASN A 275 -4.57 8.55 25.83
N MET A 276 -4.28 9.83 26.03
CA MET A 276 -5.21 10.92 25.72
C MET A 276 -5.62 10.93 24.24
N LEU A 277 -4.70 10.62 23.32
CA LEU A 277 -4.99 10.51 21.89
C LEU A 277 -6.03 9.42 21.60
N THR A 278 -5.78 8.20 22.08
CA THR A 278 -6.70 7.07 21.85
C THR A 278 -8.04 7.24 22.58
N ASP A 279 -8.03 7.88 23.75
CA ASP A 279 -9.23 8.17 24.54
C ASP A 279 -10.08 9.26 23.89
N ALA A 280 -9.45 10.31 23.36
CA ALA A 280 -10.15 11.35 22.59
C ALA A 280 -10.74 10.76 21.30
N ALA A 281 -9.96 9.96 20.56
CA ALA A 281 -10.39 9.35 19.32
C ALA A 281 -11.52 8.32 19.51
N SER A 282 -11.48 7.50 20.56
CA SER A 282 -12.54 6.52 20.86
C SER A 282 -13.89 7.15 21.22
N ARG A 283 -13.90 8.44 21.61
CA ARG A 283 -15.12 9.22 21.92
C ARG A 283 -15.60 10.06 20.74
N ILE A 284 -15.00 9.91 19.57
CA ILE A 284 -15.46 10.56 18.34
C ILE A 284 -16.69 9.81 17.81
N MET A 285 -17.85 10.46 17.88
CA MET A 285 -19.11 9.93 17.33
C MET A 285 -19.27 10.24 15.84
N ASP A 286 -18.62 11.29 15.35
CA ASP A 286 -18.68 11.75 13.97
C ASP A 286 -17.82 10.87 13.06
N PRO A 287 -18.42 10.11 12.14
CA PRO A 287 -17.67 9.17 11.33
C PRO A 287 -16.61 9.82 10.45
N LEU A 288 -16.93 10.94 9.80
CA LEU A 288 -16.00 11.61 8.91
C LEU A 288 -14.79 12.15 9.68
N PHE A 289 -15.02 12.62 10.90
CA PHE A 289 -13.93 13.07 11.75
C PHE A 289 -12.97 11.93 12.12
N LEU A 290 -13.49 10.76 12.51
CA LEU A 290 -12.62 9.61 12.81
C LEU A 290 -11.90 9.06 11.56
N ASP A 291 -12.55 9.09 10.40
CA ASP A 291 -11.93 8.69 9.13
C ASP A 291 -10.75 9.63 8.78
N ARG A 292 -10.94 10.94 8.96
CA ARG A 292 -9.89 11.96 8.81
C ARG A 292 -8.70 11.70 9.74
N ILE A 293 -8.95 11.42 11.03
CA ILE A 293 -7.89 11.10 12.00
C ILE A 293 -7.10 9.87 11.58
N ARG A 294 -7.76 8.83 11.05
CA ARG A 294 -7.08 7.62 10.57
C ARG A 294 -6.21 7.89 9.35
N LEU A 295 -6.73 8.63 8.37
CA LEU A 295 -5.97 9.06 7.19
C LEU A 295 -4.75 9.90 7.58
N GLU A 296 -4.96 10.94 8.38
CA GLU A 296 -3.87 11.81 8.85
C GLU A 296 -2.84 11.03 9.65
N PHE A 297 -3.26 10.03 10.44
CA PHE A 297 -2.34 9.23 11.24
C PHE A 297 -1.53 8.26 10.38
N ALA A 298 -2.16 7.61 9.39
CA ALA A 298 -1.46 6.77 8.43
C ALA A 298 -0.43 7.60 7.64
N GLY A 299 -0.84 8.76 7.13
CA GLY A 299 0.05 9.70 6.45
C GLY A 299 1.20 10.18 7.32
N LEU A 300 0.94 10.50 8.60
CA LEU A 300 1.99 10.87 9.56
C LEU A 300 2.98 9.73 9.81
N CYS A 301 2.50 8.49 9.91
CA CYS A 301 3.39 7.34 10.06
C CYS A 301 4.29 7.17 8.82
N ASN A 302 3.73 7.31 7.62
CA ASN A 302 4.47 7.23 6.36
C ASN A 302 5.48 8.38 6.22
N HIS A 303 5.11 9.59 6.67
CA HIS A 303 5.99 10.74 6.73
C HIS A 303 7.19 10.48 7.67
N ILE A 304 6.95 9.90 8.85
CA ILE A 304 8.01 9.48 9.78
C ILE A 304 8.91 8.40 9.16
N LEU A 305 8.35 7.42 8.45
CA LEU A 305 9.14 6.39 7.75
C LEU A 305 10.06 7.02 6.71
N SER A 306 9.56 7.98 5.92
CA SER A 306 10.36 8.76 4.99
C SER A 306 11.49 9.52 5.71
N ALA A 307 11.18 10.21 6.81
CA ALA A 307 12.13 11.02 7.55
C ALA A 307 13.22 10.19 8.23
N ASP A 308 12.88 9.00 8.73
CA ASP A 308 13.82 8.08 9.36
C ASP A 308 14.65 7.29 8.33
N GLY A 309 14.26 7.31 7.05
CA GLY A 309 14.94 6.60 5.96
C GLY A 309 14.94 5.07 6.15
N ILE A 310 13.93 4.54 6.85
CA ILE A 310 13.86 3.13 7.24
C ILE A 310 13.27 2.30 6.10
N LEU A 311 13.96 1.22 5.72
CA LEU A 311 13.38 0.17 4.88
C LEU A 311 12.46 -0.70 5.73
N VAL A 312 11.23 -0.91 5.26
CA VAL A 312 10.24 -1.69 6.00
C VAL A 312 10.45 -3.18 5.72
N ASP A 313 11.51 -3.74 6.29
CA ASP A 313 11.84 -5.15 6.11
C ASP A 313 10.96 -6.07 6.99
N ASP A 314 10.37 -5.53 8.06
CA ASP A 314 9.52 -6.28 9.00
C ASP A 314 8.38 -5.42 9.56
N ILE A 315 7.29 -6.07 9.94
CA ILE A 315 6.09 -5.48 10.53
C ILE A 315 6.34 -4.83 11.89
N GLU A 316 7.38 -5.24 12.61
CA GLU A 316 7.76 -4.60 13.87
C GLU A 316 8.18 -3.14 13.66
N ILE A 317 8.79 -2.82 12.50
CA ILE A 317 9.16 -1.46 12.12
C ILE A 317 7.91 -0.59 12.00
N LEU A 318 6.90 -1.07 11.27
CA LEU A 318 5.62 -0.37 11.12
C LEU A 318 4.97 -0.11 12.48
N SER A 319 4.92 -1.13 13.33
CA SER A 319 4.35 -1.04 14.69
C SER A 319 5.10 -0.04 15.58
N LYS A 320 6.44 -0.03 15.51
CA LYS A 320 7.29 0.94 16.22
C LYS A 320 7.02 2.37 15.74
N THR A 321 6.88 2.58 14.44
CA THR A 321 6.58 3.90 13.88
C THR A 321 5.21 4.41 14.33
N CYS A 322 4.17 3.57 14.31
CA CYS A 322 2.86 3.97 14.83
C CYS A 322 2.89 4.35 16.31
N ARG A 323 3.60 3.57 17.15
CA ARG A 323 3.77 3.91 18.57
C ARG A 323 4.57 5.20 18.77
N LYS A 324 5.59 5.45 17.93
CA LYS A 324 6.34 6.71 17.93
C LYS A 324 5.41 7.89 17.61
N ALA A 325 4.69 7.83 16.50
CA ALA A 325 3.71 8.84 16.10
C ALA A 325 2.69 9.13 17.22
N ALA A 326 2.08 8.09 17.76
CA ALA A 326 1.12 8.20 18.85
C ALA A 326 1.72 8.78 20.14
N GLY A 327 2.97 8.42 20.47
CA GLY A 327 3.68 8.93 21.64
C GLY A 327 3.91 10.44 21.59
N TYR A 328 4.44 10.95 20.48
CA TYR A 328 4.67 12.39 20.29
C TYR A 328 3.36 13.18 20.29
N LEU A 329 2.35 12.72 19.52
CA LEU A 329 1.03 13.34 19.53
C LEU A 329 0.43 13.38 20.94
N ASN A 330 0.55 12.30 21.70
CA ASN A 330 0.04 12.26 23.07
C ASN A 330 0.75 13.27 23.99
N LEU A 331 2.08 13.39 23.89
CA LEU A 331 2.85 14.37 24.66
C LEU A 331 2.43 15.81 24.32
N ALA A 332 2.19 16.10 23.04
CA ALA A 332 1.68 17.40 22.60
C ALA A 332 0.28 17.67 23.16
N LEU A 333 -0.64 16.69 23.07
CA LEU A 333 -2.00 16.81 23.61
C LEU A 333 -1.99 17.03 25.13
N GLU A 334 -1.22 16.27 25.88
CA GLU A 334 -1.11 16.43 27.35
C GLU A 334 -0.56 17.81 27.72
N ARG A 335 0.44 18.31 26.99
CA ARG A 335 1.03 19.63 27.22
C ARG A 335 0.05 20.76 26.92
N LEU A 336 -0.73 20.66 25.85
CA LEU A 336 -1.61 21.73 25.38
C LEU A 336 -2.99 21.70 26.05
N CYS A 337 -3.50 20.51 26.40
CA CYS A 337 -4.86 20.31 26.89
C CYS A 337 -4.93 19.85 28.35
N GLY A 338 -3.78 19.57 28.99
CA GLY A 338 -3.74 18.95 30.31
C GLY A 338 -4.46 17.60 30.31
N ASN A 339 -5.39 17.41 31.25
CA ASN A 339 -6.19 16.18 31.36
C ASN A 339 -7.59 16.29 30.70
N SER A 340 -7.86 17.35 29.92
CA SER A 340 -9.18 17.59 29.33
C SER A 340 -9.36 16.87 27.99
N ILE A 341 -10.06 15.72 28.01
CA ILE A 341 -10.37 14.96 26.79
C ILE A 341 -11.21 15.77 25.79
N SER A 342 -12.11 16.65 26.28
CA SER A 342 -12.87 17.54 25.39
C SER A 342 -11.96 18.48 24.63
N SER A 343 -10.99 19.10 25.32
CA SER A 343 -10.04 20.03 24.72
C SER A 343 -9.14 19.32 23.71
N ALA A 344 -8.65 18.11 24.02
CA ALA A 344 -7.91 17.31 23.04
C ALA A 344 -8.75 16.99 21.79
N ARG A 345 -10.00 16.59 21.96
CA ARG A 345 -10.90 16.31 20.83
C ARG A 345 -11.13 17.56 19.98
N ASP A 346 -11.30 18.72 20.60
CA ASP A 346 -11.55 19.97 19.89
C ASP A 346 -10.28 20.43 19.15
N LEU A 347 -9.09 20.25 19.74
CA LEU A 347 -7.79 20.51 19.10
C LEU A 347 -7.56 19.57 17.91
N LEU A 348 -7.78 18.26 18.11
CA LEU A 348 -7.75 17.27 17.04
C LEU A 348 -8.77 17.61 15.96
N ARG A 349 -9.94 18.17 16.28
CA ARG A 349 -10.94 18.55 15.27
C ARG A 349 -10.47 19.72 14.42
N SER A 350 -9.78 20.70 15.01
CA SER A 350 -9.43 21.96 14.35
C SER A 350 -8.07 21.98 13.66
N HIS A 351 -7.20 20.99 13.91
CA HIS A 351 -5.86 20.94 13.34
C HIS A 351 -5.55 19.55 12.77
N PRO A 352 -4.74 19.47 11.69
CA PRO A 352 -4.25 18.20 11.20
C PRO A 352 -3.21 17.61 12.15
N LEU A 353 -3.14 16.28 12.25
CA LEU A 353 -2.19 15.60 13.15
C LEU A 353 -0.74 16.00 12.89
N VAL A 354 -0.36 16.25 11.63
CA VAL A 354 1.00 16.67 11.26
C VAL A 354 1.43 17.99 11.93
N SER A 355 0.49 18.89 12.23
CA SER A 355 0.78 20.15 12.93
C SER A 355 0.85 20.01 14.45
N ILE A 356 0.38 18.88 14.99
CA ILE A 356 0.36 18.61 16.44
C ILE A 356 1.56 17.75 16.84
N PHE A 357 2.06 16.90 15.94
CA PHE A 357 3.28 16.12 16.13
C PHE A 357 4.49 17.05 16.34
#